data_AF-A0A6A5QWB4-F1
#
_entry.id   AF-A0A6A5QWB4-F1
#
_cell.length_a   1.000
_cell.length_b   1.000
_cell.length_c   1.000
_cell.angle_alpha   90.00
_cell.angle_beta   90.00
_cell.angle_gamma   90.00
#
_symmetry.space_group_name_H-M   'P 1'
#
loop_
_entity.id
_entity.type
_entity.pdbx_description
1 polymer ?
#
loop_
_entity_poly.entity_id
_entity_poly.type
_entity_poly.pdbx_seq_one_letter_code
_entity_poly.pdbx_strand_id
1 'polypeptide(L)'
;MIWILLLACVVRASVYAQAQQTPLLREHAHRGGDVVVPLTLDQDLHYTFPLSSEADGTGIISLQDLVTHRLPIMAGMSSIVIDLPLDAEVAGSISFSVNASDYSSGAIWLPYASYIEIDHVGIRKSAMISMPASSTQLSLDTAFITLPDEVFDVLLQAAHTSEKDEFVVDCAVIAILPDLVFGLVVPDEDDDEYLNPEELVVSPKQYVWEIEKGKCVLLARGAEGGRIRMGWAAIRGRRFVVDLDHMSMALLRN
;
A
#
# COMPACT_ATOMS: atom_id res chain seq x y z
N MET A 1 -16.94 -30.94 41.47
CA MET A 1 -15.49 -31.03 41.20
C MET A 1 -15.08 -29.87 40.31
N ILE A 2 -13.89 -29.37 40.55
CA ILE A 2 -13.34 -28.04 40.23
C ILE A 2 -13.27 -27.70 38.73
N TRP A 3 -13.59 -26.45 38.42
CA TRP A 3 -13.39 -25.76 37.13
C TRP A 3 -11.90 -25.49 36.87
N ILE A 4 -11.43 -25.67 35.62
CA ILE A 4 -10.11 -25.17 35.20
C ILE A 4 -10.35 -24.09 34.12
N LEU A 5 -10.13 -22.84 34.53
CA LEU A 5 -9.99 -21.66 33.68
C LEU A 5 -8.59 -21.67 33.04
N LEU A 6 -8.54 -21.68 31.72
CA LEU A 6 -7.32 -21.39 30.95
C LEU A 6 -7.18 -19.86 30.83
N LEU A 7 -6.15 -19.34 31.51
CA LEU A 7 -5.70 -17.95 31.42
C LEU A 7 -5.16 -17.67 30.01
N ALA A 8 -5.77 -16.73 29.30
CA ALA A 8 -5.15 -16.07 28.16
C ALA A 8 -4.13 -15.04 28.65
N CYS A 9 -2.84 -15.30 28.44
CA CYS A 9 -1.78 -14.32 28.60
C CYS A 9 -1.79 -13.40 27.37
N VAL A 10 -2.48 -12.26 27.45
CA VAL A 10 -2.29 -11.17 26.48
C VAL A 10 -1.02 -10.42 26.85
N VAL A 11 -0.02 -10.52 25.99
CA VAL A 11 1.25 -9.78 26.08
C VAL A 11 0.95 -8.29 25.89
N ARG A 12 0.81 -7.54 26.99
CA ARG A 12 0.88 -6.07 26.99
C ARG A 12 2.34 -5.64 27.13
N ALA A 13 3.03 -5.56 26.00
CA ALA A 13 4.36 -4.96 25.95
C ALA A 13 4.48 -4.08 24.70
N SER A 14 3.92 -2.86 24.75
CA SER A 14 4.35 -1.81 23.78
C SER A 14 4.16 -0.36 24.25
N VAL A 15 3.55 -0.09 25.40
CA VAL A 15 3.27 1.31 25.81
C VAL A 15 4.51 2.02 26.38
N TYR A 16 5.47 1.29 26.96
CA TYR A 16 6.63 1.90 27.61
C TYR A 16 7.76 2.32 26.65
N ALA A 17 7.78 1.84 25.41
CA ALA A 17 8.73 2.30 24.40
C ALA A 17 8.33 3.65 23.76
N GLN A 18 7.05 4.05 23.90
CA GLN A 18 6.45 5.21 23.23
C GLN A 18 6.83 6.57 23.85
N ALA A 19 7.19 6.62 25.15
CA ALA A 19 7.48 7.89 25.82
C ALA A 19 8.94 8.38 25.64
N GLN A 20 9.83 7.59 25.03
CA GLN A 20 11.26 7.93 24.90
C GLN A 20 11.67 8.43 23.51
N GLN A 21 10.79 8.43 22.51
CA GLN A 21 11.17 8.78 21.12
C GLN A 21 10.93 10.24 20.74
N THR A 22 10.24 11.04 21.57
CA THR A 22 9.87 12.44 21.29
C THR A 22 11.06 13.41 21.11
N PRO A 23 12.16 13.32 21.88
CA PRO A 23 13.30 14.21 21.71
C PRO A 23 14.08 13.97 20.40
N LEU A 24 14.07 12.73 19.89
CA LEU A 24 14.91 12.32 18.76
C LEU A 24 14.36 12.79 17.40
N LEU A 25 13.03 12.89 17.28
CA LEU A 25 12.36 13.34 16.06
C LEU A 25 12.70 14.79 15.70
N ARG A 26 12.75 15.70 16.70
CA ARG A 26 13.12 17.11 16.49
C ARG A 26 14.63 17.31 16.32
N GLU A 27 15.46 16.58 17.07
CA GLU A 27 16.92 16.68 16.91
C GLU A 27 17.40 16.16 15.54
N HIS A 28 16.79 15.10 15.00
CA HIS A 28 17.16 14.57 13.68
C HIS A 28 16.69 15.45 12.51
N ALA A 29 15.49 16.02 12.59
CA ALA A 29 15.01 16.99 11.61
C ALA A 29 15.91 18.24 11.52
N HIS A 30 16.51 18.68 12.63
CA HIS A 30 17.48 19.79 12.65
C HIS A 30 18.91 19.39 12.27
N ARG A 31 19.23 18.09 12.24
CA ARG A 31 20.55 17.57 11.82
C ARG A 31 20.54 16.97 10.40
N GLY A 32 19.44 17.07 9.67
CA GLY A 32 19.31 16.57 8.30
C GLY A 32 19.29 15.05 8.19
N GLY A 33 18.81 14.35 9.23
CA GLY A 33 18.67 12.89 9.22
C GLY A 33 17.23 12.45 8.96
N ASP A 34 17.07 11.30 8.31
CA ASP A 34 15.77 10.69 8.05
C ASP A 34 15.07 10.33 9.37
N VAL A 35 13.78 10.63 9.42
CA VAL A 35 12.90 10.26 10.52
C VAL A 35 12.10 9.03 10.13
N VAL A 36 12.33 7.90 10.80
CA VAL A 36 11.63 6.63 10.54
C VAL A 36 10.63 6.34 11.65
N VAL A 37 9.37 6.10 11.28
CA VAL A 37 8.28 5.77 12.20
C VAL A 37 7.68 4.41 11.81
N PRO A 38 7.50 3.48 12.75
CA PRO A 38 6.86 2.20 12.46
C PRO A 38 5.35 2.36 12.22
N LEU A 39 4.82 1.60 11.27
CA LEU A 39 3.40 1.49 11.00
C LEU A 39 2.79 0.33 11.78
N THR A 40 1.55 0.49 12.23
CA THR A 40 0.75 -0.57 12.86
C THR A 40 -0.45 -0.87 11.99
N LEU A 41 -0.64 -2.14 11.64
CA LEU A 41 -1.83 -2.63 10.93
C LEU A 41 -2.86 -3.08 11.97
N ASP A 42 -4.07 -2.53 11.92
CA ASP A 42 -5.16 -2.96 12.79
C ASP A 42 -5.89 -4.20 12.25
N GLN A 43 -6.90 -4.66 12.99
CA GLN A 43 -7.71 -5.83 12.61
C GLN A 43 -8.58 -5.59 11.37
N ASP A 44 -8.87 -4.32 11.06
CA ASP A 44 -9.66 -3.90 9.91
C ASP A 44 -8.77 -3.61 8.68
N LEU A 45 -7.48 -3.97 8.76
CA LEU A 45 -6.49 -3.80 7.71
C LEU A 45 -6.17 -2.32 7.38
N HIS A 46 -6.27 -1.43 8.36
CA HIS A 46 -5.85 -0.05 8.25
C HIS A 46 -4.46 0.19 8.85
N TYR A 47 -3.60 0.87 8.09
CA TYR A 47 -2.32 1.32 8.60
C TYR A 47 -2.46 2.62 9.39
N THR A 48 -1.91 2.59 10.59
CA THR A 48 -1.91 3.71 11.53
C THR A 48 -0.50 3.97 12.03
N PHE A 49 -0.21 5.22 12.38
CA PHE A 49 1.05 5.59 13.01
C PHE A 49 0.86 6.75 13.97
N PRO A 50 1.65 6.81 15.06
CA PRO A 50 1.56 7.88 16.03
C PRO A 50 2.24 9.15 15.50
N LEU A 51 1.51 10.27 15.46
CA LEU A 51 2.10 11.60 15.32
C LEU A 51 1.98 12.36 16.64
N SER A 52 3.12 12.69 17.25
CA SER A 52 3.17 13.55 18.44
C SER A 52 3.00 15.01 18.04
N SER A 53 1.75 15.49 18.03
CA SER A 53 1.45 16.92 18.11
C SER A 53 1.49 17.34 19.58
N GLU A 54 2.31 18.34 19.93
CA GLU A 54 2.33 18.94 21.28
C GLU A 54 0.98 19.58 21.68
N ALA A 55 0.04 19.75 20.74
CA ALA A 55 -1.18 20.52 20.96
C ALA A 55 -2.42 19.67 21.30
N ASP A 56 -2.43 18.36 21.07
CA ASP A 56 -3.57 17.53 21.48
C ASP A 56 -3.17 16.05 21.45
N GLY A 57 -3.35 15.37 22.57
CA GLY A 57 -2.98 13.97 22.73
C GLY A 57 -3.60 13.08 21.65
N THR A 58 -2.78 12.19 21.09
CA THR A 58 -3.16 11.03 20.26
C THR A 58 -3.92 11.33 18.97
N GLY A 59 -3.27 12.01 18.02
CA GLY A 59 -3.69 12.00 16.62
C GLY A 59 -3.11 10.78 15.91
N ILE A 60 -3.83 9.65 15.91
CA ILE A 60 -3.58 8.59 14.93
C ILE A 60 -4.01 9.13 13.57
N ILE A 61 -3.12 9.12 12.58
CA ILE A 61 -3.37 9.66 11.24
C ILE A 61 -3.31 8.51 10.24
N SER A 62 -4.24 8.48 9.27
CA SER A 62 -4.19 7.52 8.17
C SER A 62 -3.06 7.89 7.20
N LEU A 63 -2.54 6.91 6.45
CA LEU A 63 -1.55 7.19 5.40
C LEU A 63 -2.09 8.18 4.35
N GLN A 64 -3.38 8.10 4.03
CA GLN A 64 -4.02 9.04 3.10
C GLN A 64 -4.07 10.46 3.66
N ASP A 65 -4.38 10.63 4.95
CA ASP A 65 -4.44 11.95 5.59
C ASP A 65 -3.07 12.62 5.67
N LEU A 66 -2.01 11.83 5.87
CA LEU A 66 -0.65 12.34 5.85
C LEU A 66 -0.31 12.95 4.49
N VAL A 67 -0.60 12.19 3.44
CA VAL A 67 -0.32 12.54 2.05
C VAL A 67 -1.19 13.74 1.63
N THR A 68 -2.46 13.78 2.05
CA THR A 68 -3.43 14.80 1.63
C THR A 68 -3.40 16.10 2.44
N HIS A 69 -3.16 16.05 3.77
CA HIS A 69 -3.49 17.16 4.68
C HIS A 69 -2.34 17.69 5.54
N ARG A 70 -1.12 17.14 5.48
CA ARG A 70 -0.07 17.42 6.49
C ARG A 70 1.27 17.96 5.96
N LEU A 71 1.31 18.49 4.74
CA LEU A 71 2.44 19.29 4.22
C LEU A 71 2.97 20.40 5.18
N PRO A 72 2.13 21.12 5.97
CA PRO A 72 2.63 22.23 6.79
C PRO A 72 3.44 21.83 8.05
N ILE A 73 3.26 20.62 8.57
CA ILE A 73 3.97 20.15 9.80
C ILE A 73 5.34 19.55 9.46
N MET A 74 5.55 19.22 8.19
CA MET A 74 6.80 18.67 7.66
C MET A 74 7.67 19.76 7.01
N ALA A 75 7.63 20.98 7.55
CA ALA A 75 8.45 22.08 7.06
C ALA A 75 9.94 21.67 7.08
N GLY A 76 10.53 21.55 5.89
CA GLY A 76 11.92 21.15 5.69
C GLY A 76 12.13 19.71 5.20
N MET A 77 11.09 18.90 5.03
CA MET A 77 11.18 17.58 4.38
C MET A 77 10.89 17.71 2.89
N SER A 78 11.63 16.96 2.06
CA SER A 78 11.44 16.90 0.61
C SER A 78 10.67 15.66 0.17
N SER A 79 10.66 14.59 0.98
CA SER A 79 10.01 13.33 0.60
C SER A 79 9.47 12.51 1.75
N ILE A 80 8.42 11.73 1.44
CA ILE A 80 7.84 10.70 2.30
C ILE A 80 8.05 9.35 1.61
N VAL A 81 8.57 8.38 2.34
CA VAL A 81 8.78 7.02 1.84
C VAL A 81 7.98 6.05 2.68
N ILE A 82 7.12 5.27 2.04
CA ILE A 82 6.28 4.26 2.67
C ILE A 82 6.80 2.89 2.22
N ASP A 83 7.14 2.05 3.20
CA ASP A 83 7.58 0.67 2.98
C ASP A 83 6.63 -0.30 3.70
N LEU A 84 5.90 -1.08 2.92
CA LEU A 84 4.94 -2.07 3.40
C LEU A 84 5.45 -3.47 3.04
N PRO A 85 6.05 -4.23 3.97
CA PRO A 85 6.67 -5.51 3.66
C PRO A 85 5.65 -6.58 3.25
N LEU A 86 6.05 -7.53 2.39
CA LEU A 86 5.25 -8.71 2.02
C LEU A 86 5.08 -9.74 3.16
N ASP A 87 5.91 -9.64 4.19
CA ASP A 87 5.81 -10.47 5.37
C ASP A 87 4.93 -9.74 6.41
N ALA A 88 3.88 -10.42 6.89
CA ALA A 88 2.98 -9.86 7.90
C ALA A 88 3.64 -9.78 9.29
N GLU A 89 4.72 -10.54 9.52
CA GLU A 89 5.47 -10.49 10.78
C GLU A 89 6.38 -9.26 10.87
N VAL A 90 6.68 -8.62 9.74
CA VAL A 90 7.52 -7.43 9.67
C VAL A 90 6.61 -6.19 9.68
N ALA A 91 6.87 -5.27 10.61
CA ALA A 91 6.14 -4.00 10.64
C ALA A 91 6.52 -3.14 9.43
N GLY A 92 5.51 -2.51 8.81
CA GLY A 92 5.75 -1.46 7.82
C GLY A 92 6.42 -0.23 8.44
N SER A 93 6.94 0.65 7.60
CA SER A 93 7.56 1.89 8.05
C SER A 93 7.21 3.06 7.15
N ILE A 94 7.28 4.24 7.74
CA ILE A 94 7.24 5.50 7.03
C ILE A 94 8.48 6.31 7.38
N SER A 95 9.15 6.83 6.36
CA SER A 95 10.35 7.63 6.49
C SER A 95 10.13 9.02 5.93
N PHE A 96 10.53 10.03 6.68
CA PHE A 96 10.51 11.43 6.25
C PHE A 96 11.95 11.85 6.01
N SER A 97 12.25 12.28 4.79
CA SER A 97 13.60 12.67 4.39
C SER A 97 13.63 14.11 3.88
N VAL A 98 14.79 14.73 4.10
CA VAL A 98 15.15 16.03 3.55
C VAL A 98 15.79 15.91 2.15
N ASN A 99 16.00 14.70 1.65
CA ASN A 99 16.58 14.48 0.32
C ASN A 99 15.83 13.38 -0.46
N ALA A 100 15.01 13.79 -1.43
CA ALA A 100 14.25 12.88 -2.29
C ALA A 100 15.11 12.14 -3.34
N SER A 101 16.35 12.59 -3.56
CA SER A 101 17.15 12.23 -4.75
C SER A 101 17.70 10.79 -4.77
N ASP A 102 17.60 10.04 -3.67
CA ASP A 102 18.16 8.68 -3.57
C ASP A 102 17.29 7.58 -4.23
N TYR A 103 16.09 7.91 -4.72
CA TYR A 103 15.10 6.91 -5.18
C TYR A 103 14.90 6.81 -6.70
N SER A 104 15.80 7.38 -7.50
CA SER A 104 15.59 7.61 -8.94
C SER A 104 15.73 6.38 -9.85
N SER A 105 16.49 5.36 -9.47
CA SER A 105 16.77 4.23 -10.38
C SER A 105 15.63 3.21 -10.41
N GLY A 106 14.88 3.16 -11.51
CA GLY A 106 13.87 2.12 -11.78
C GLY A 106 12.52 2.36 -11.11
N ALA A 107 12.24 3.59 -10.67
CA ALA A 107 10.93 3.99 -10.18
C ALA A 107 10.04 4.47 -11.35
N ILE A 108 8.75 4.17 -11.27
CA ILE A 108 7.73 4.75 -12.15
C ILE A 108 7.25 6.02 -11.48
N TRP A 109 7.59 7.17 -12.06
CA TRP A 109 7.16 8.47 -11.57
C TRP A 109 5.81 8.86 -12.17
N LEU A 110 4.90 9.28 -11.31
CA LEU A 110 3.56 9.71 -11.65
C LEU A 110 3.31 11.09 -11.04
N PRO A 111 2.51 11.94 -11.71
CA PRO A 111 2.10 13.21 -11.12
C PRO A 111 1.32 12.95 -9.83
N TYR A 112 1.52 13.80 -8.82
CA TYR A 112 0.73 13.74 -7.60
C TYR A 112 -0.70 14.22 -7.87
N ALA A 113 -1.61 13.26 -8.05
CA ALA A 113 -3.00 13.52 -8.41
C ALA A 113 -3.94 12.59 -7.62
N SER A 114 -5.20 13.02 -7.47
CA SER A 114 -6.26 12.18 -6.86
C SER A 114 -6.58 10.94 -7.69
N TYR A 115 -6.21 10.95 -8.97
CA TYR A 115 -6.41 9.87 -9.92
C TYR A 115 -5.14 9.68 -10.75
N ILE A 116 -4.81 8.42 -11.02
CA ILE A 116 -3.74 8.02 -11.92
C ILE A 116 -4.40 7.63 -13.23
N GLU A 117 -3.95 8.20 -14.33
CA GLU A 117 -4.40 7.81 -15.66
C GLU A 117 -3.89 6.41 -15.99
N ILE A 118 -4.81 5.56 -16.43
CA ILE A 118 -4.52 4.20 -16.86
C ILE A 118 -5.25 3.94 -18.17
N ASP A 119 -4.71 3.09 -19.02
CA ASP A 119 -5.32 2.71 -20.30
C ASP A 119 -6.11 1.38 -20.17
N HIS A 120 -5.65 0.48 -19.31
CA HIS A 120 -6.29 -0.81 -19.08
C HIS A 120 -6.02 -1.39 -17.69
N VAL A 121 -6.90 -2.31 -17.27
CA VAL A 121 -6.69 -3.21 -16.15
C VAL A 121 -6.83 -4.64 -16.63
N GLY A 122 -5.92 -5.51 -16.24
CA GLY A 122 -5.94 -6.91 -16.67
C GLY A 122 -5.37 -7.88 -15.66
N ILE A 123 -5.41 -9.15 -16.07
CA ILE A 123 -4.81 -10.27 -15.38
C ILE A 123 -3.83 -10.98 -16.31
N ARG A 124 -2.69 -11.41 -15.78
CA ARG A 124 -1.62 -12.04 -16.56
C ARG A 124 -1.04 -13.26 -15.85
N LYS A 125 -0.98 -14.40 -16.55
CA LYS A 125 -0.22 -15.59 -16.11
C LYS A 125 0.64 -16.14 -17.23
N SER A 126 0.02 -16.36 -18.38
CA SER A 126 0.68 -16.80 -19.63
C SER A 126 0.18 -15.98 -20.83
N ALA A 127 -1.12 -15.70 -20.84
CA ALA A 127 -1.74 -14.68 -21.67
C ALA A 127 -2.27 -13.56 -20.78
N MET A 128 -2.57 -12.42 -21.40
CA MET A 128 -3.18 -11.28 -20.75
C MET A 128 -4.64 -11.16 -21.19
N ILE A 129 -5.53 -10.99 -20.21
CA ILE A 129 -6.91 -10.55 -20.43
C ILE A 129 -7.01 -9.18 -19.79
N SER A 130 -7.34 -8.17 -20.58
CA SER A 130 -7.46 -6.79 -20.11
C SER A 130 -8.75 -6.15 -20.56
N MET A 131 -9.22 -5.20 -19.75
CA MET A 131 -10.36 -4.35 -20.01
C MET A 131 -9.89 -2.91 -20.06
N PRO A 132 -10.44 -2.08 -20.98
CA PRO A 132 -10.10 -0.66 -21.01
C PRO A 132 -10.51 0.00 -19.70
N ALA A 133 -9.66 0.92 -19.24
CA ALA A 133 -9.90 1.77 -18.09
C ALA A 133 -9.41 3.18 -18.43
N SER A 134 -9.84 4.19 -17.67
CA SER A 134 -9.40 5.57 -17.88
C SER A 134 -8.61 6.12 -16.70
N SER A 135 -8.93 5.66 -15.49
CA SER A 135 -8.30 6.15 -14.28
C SER A 135 -8.42 5.14 -13.14
N THR A 136 -7.52 5.25 -12.18
CA THR A 136 -7.58 4.56 -10.90
C THR A 136 -7.24 5.52 -9.77
N GLN A 137 -7.75 5.25 -8.57
CA GLN A 137 -7.37 5.97 -7.36
C GLN A 137 -6.38 5.15 -6.55
N LEU A 138 -5.22 5.71 -6.20
CA LEU A 138 -4.37 5.16 -5.13
C LEU A 138 -4.96 5.54 -3.78
N SER A 139 -5.22 4.55 -2.92
CA SER A 139 -5.93 4.72 -1.66
C SER A 139 -5.21 3.95 -0.57
N LEU A 140 -4.47 4.65 0.28
CA LEU A 140 -3.67 4.00 1.34
C LEU A 140 -4.47 3.68 2.61
N ASP A 141 -5.74 4.07 2.62
CA ASP A 141 -6.74 3.85 3.67
C ASP A 141 -7.44 2.49 3.56
N THR A 142 -7.20 1.72 2.50
CA THR A 142 -7.83 0.42 2.31
C THR A 142 -6.83 -0.60 1.80
N ALA A 143 -6.98 -1.85 2.24
CA ALA A 143 -6.20 -2.97 1.72
C ALA A 143 -6.59 -3.35 0.30
N PHE A 144 -7.82 -3.05 -0.11
CA PHE A 144 -8.43 -3.69 -1.26
C PHE A 144 -8.08 -3.01 -2.58
N ILE A 145 -7.80 -3.83 -3.59
CA ILE A 145 -7.70 -3.46 -5.00
C ILE A 145 -9.07 -3.70 -5.63
N THR A 146 -9.72 -2.67 -6.17
CA THR A 146 -10.96 -2.84 -6.93
C THR A 146 -10.66 -2.99 -8.42
N LEU A 147 -11.23 -4.01 -9.04
CA LEU A 147 -11.00 -4.40 -10.43
C LEU A 147 -12.30 -4.29 -11.23
N PRO A 148 -12.24 -4.10 -12.57
CA PRO A 148 -13.41 -4.31 -13.42
C PRO A 148 -14.03 -5.68 -13.16
N ASP A 149 -15.36 -5.76 -13.16
CA ASP A 149 -16.09 -6.95 -12.71
C ASP A 149 -15.70 -8.18 -13.54
N GLU A 150 -15.45 -8.03 -14.84
CA GLU A 150 -15.01 -9.11 -15.73
C GLU A 150 -13.60 -9.62 -15.36
N VAL A 151 -12.70 -8.74 -14.97
CA VAL A 151 -11.34 -9.10 -14.53
C VAL A 151 -11.42 -9.79 -13.16
N PHE A 152 -12.28 -9.29 -12.27
CA PHE A 152 -12.50 -9.86 -10.96
C PHE A 152 -13.12 -11.26 -11.03
N ASP A 153 -14.10 -11.48 -11.90
CA ASP A 153 -14.73 -12.79 -12.11
C ASP A 153 -13.71 -13.85 -12.53
N VAL A 154 -12.78 -13.50 -13.43
CA VAL A 154 -11.72 -14.45 -13.82
C VAL A 154 -10.75 -14.72 -12.67
N LEU A 155 -10.45 -13.72 -11.83
CA LEU A 155 -9.66 -13.93 -10.62
C LEU A 155 -10.37 -14.88 -9.65
N LEU A 156 -11.68 -14.71 -9.42
CA LEU A 156 -12.48 -15.60 -8.57
C LEU A 156 -12.50 -17.03 -9.10
N GLN A 157 -12.63 -17.21 -10.42
CA GLN A 157 -12.56 -18.53 -11.06
C GLN A 157 -11.20 -19.19 -10.85
N ALA A 158 -10.11 -18.44 -11.01
CA ALA A 158 -8.75 -18.94 -10.78
C ALA A 158 -8.49 -19.29 -9.31
N ALA A 159 -9.10 -18.53 -8.40
CA ALA A 159 -8.99 -18.70 -6.95
C ALA A 159 -9.92 -19.77 -6.37
N HIS A 160 -10.90 -20.25 -7.15
CA HIS A 160 -11.95 -21.17 -6.68
C HIS A 160 -12.68 -20.65 -5.42
N THR A 161 -13.01 -19.36 -5.39
CA THR A 161 -13.71 -18.71 -4.28
C THR A 161 -14.85 -17.81 -4.76
N SER A 162 -15.66 -17.31 -3.83
CA SER A 162 -16.81 -16.47 -4.13
C SER A 162 -17.14 -15.54 -2.96
N GLU A 163 -18.10 -14.64 -3.16
CA GLU A 163 -18.64 -13.78 -2.09
C GLU A 163 -19.20 -14.62 -0.92
N LYS A 164 -19.80 -15.78 -1.19
CA LYS A 164 -20.34 -16.69 -0.16
C LYS A 164 -19.24 -17.28 0.73
N ASP A 165 -18.04 -17.39 0.18
CA ASP A 165 -16.86 -17.88 0.87
C ASP A 165 -16.01 -16.73 1.43
N GLU A 166 -16.56 -15.50 1.44
CA GLU A 166 -15.91 -14.27 1.88
C GLU A 166 -14.54 -14.03 1.20
N PHE A 167 -14.39 -14.54 -0.02
CA PHE A 167 -13.14 -14.49 -0.80
C PHE A 167 -11.94 -15.15 -0.10
N VAL A 168 -12.20 -16.14 0.76
CA VAL A 168 -11.17 -16.95 1.42
C VAL A 168 -10.73 -18.10 0.49
N VAL A 169 -9.42 -18.38 0.50
CA VAL A 169 -8.74 -19.39 -0.32
C VAL A 169 -7.71 -20.16 0.51
N ASP A 170 -7.29 -21.34 0.03
CA ASP A 170 -6.10 -22.02 0.54
C ASP A 170 -4.84 -21.25 0.10
N CYS A 171 -3.94 -20.91 1.02
CA CYS A 171 -2.72 -20.18 0.69
C CYS A 171 -1.83 -20.90 -0.35
N ALA A 172 -1.98 -22.22 -0.54
CA ALA A 172 -1.27 -22.98 -1.57
C ALA A 172 -1.62 -22.53 -3.00
N VAL A 173 -2.77 -21.87 -3.22
CA VAL A 173 -3.17 -21.42 -4.56
C VAL A 173 -2.40 -20.19 -5.05
N ILE A 174 -1.63 -19.51 -4.18
CA ILE A 174 -0.83 -18.32 -4.53
C ILE A 174 0.04 -18.57 -5.78
N ALA A 175 0.61 -19.77 -5.92
CA ALA A 175 1.48 -20.11 -7.04
C ALA A 175 0.76 -20.16 -8.40
N ILE A 176 -0.55 -20.41 -8.43
CA ILE A 176 -1.34 -20.54 -9.67
C ILE A 176 -2.12 -19.28 -10.01
N LEU A 177 -2.32 -18.38 -9.05
CA LEU A 177 -3.03 -17.11 -9.27
C LEU A 177 -2.28 -16.21 -10.28
N PRO A 178 -3.02 -15.41 -11.07
CA PRO A 178 -2.45 -14.48 -12.05
C PRO A 178 -1.89 -13.21 -11.39
N ASP A 179 -1.00 -12.50 -12.07
CA ASP A 179 -0.67 -11.12 -11.70
C ASP A 179 -1.81 -10.19 -12.11
N LEU A 180 -2.06 -9.13 -11.34
CA LEU A 180 -2.92 -8.01 -11.76
C LEU A 180 -2.03 -6.99 -12.47
N VAL A 181 -2.49 -6.45 -13.58
CA VAL A 181 -1.72 -5.51 -14.41
C VAL A 181 -2.54 -4.24 -14.60
N PHE A 182 -1.93 -3.10 -14.28
CA PHE A 182 -2.47 -1.77 -14.57
C PHE A 182 -1.55 -1.10 -15.56
N GLY A 183 -2.04 -0.83 -16.77
CA GLY A 183 -1.29 -0.06 -17.75
C GLY A 183 -1.37 1.42 -17.39
N LEU A 184 -0.24 2.00 -17.01
CA LEU A 184 -0.10 3.38 -16.56
C LEU A 184 0.15 4.27 -17.76
N VAL A 185 -0.56 5.39 -17.82
CA VAL A 185 -0.28 6.46 -18.77
C VAL A 185 0.69 7.42 -18.11
N VAL A 186 1.97 7.31 -18.47
CA VAL A 186 3.00 8.24 -18.01
C VAL A 186 3.12 9.35 -19.05
N PRO A 187 3.02 10.64 -18.66
CA PRO A 187 3.27 11.73 -19.58
C PRO A 187 4.75 11.69 -19.99
N ASP A 188 5.04 11.26 -21.22
CA ASP A 188 6.39 11.37 -21.77
C ASP A 188 6.67 12.83 -22.16
N GLU A 189 7.87 13.33 -21.81
CA GLU A 189 8.35 14.65 -22.23
C GLU A 189 8.91 14.62 -23.67
N ASP A 190 9.25 13.43 -24.17
CA ASP A 190 9.82 13.22 -25.49
C ASP A 190 8.80 12.51 -26.40
N ASP A 191 8.30 13.24 -27.42
CA ASP A 191 7.33 12.85 -28.46
C ASP A 191 7.79 11.67 -29.38
N ASP A 192 8.62 10.76 -28.90
CA ASP A 192 9.02 9.59 -29.65
C ASP A 192 7.87 8.57 -29.63
N GLU A 193 7.24 8.42 -30.80
CA GLU A 193 5.99 7.74 -31.18
C GLU A 193 5.82 6.25 -30.74
N TYR A 194 6.67 5.74 -29.86
CA TYR A 194 6.58 4.42 -29.25
C TYR A 194 6.52 4.56 -27.72
N LEU A 195 5.38 5.04 -27.22
CA LEU A 195 5.01 4.91 -25.80
C LEU A 195 5.17 3.44 -25.42
N ASN A 196 6.22 3.08 -24.69
CA ASN A 196 6.24 1.78 -24.02
C ASN A 196 5.26 1.94 -22.85
N PRO A 197 4.09 1.27 -22.87
CA PRO A 197 3.15 1.39 -21.77
C PRO A 197 3.85 0.92 -20.49
N GLU A 198 3.96 1.82 -19.53
CA GLU A 198 4.46 1.50 -18.21
C GLU A 198 3.41 0.62 -17.52
N GLU A 199 3.81 -0.52 -16.97
CA GLU A 199 2.88 -1.43 -16.30
C GLU A 199 3.17 -1.48 -14.80
N LEU A 200 2.14 -1.26 -13.99
CA LEU A 200 2.16 -1.66 -12.59
C LEU A 200 1.64 -3.09 -12.48
N VAL A 201 2.56 -4.01 -12.19
CA VAL A 201 2.25 -5.43 -11.97
C VAL A 201 2.13 -5.71 -10.48
N VAL A 202 0.97 -6.20 -10.04
CA VAL A 202 0.68 -6.61 -8.66
C VAL A 202 0.61 -8.14 -8.60
N SER A 203 1.63 -8.74 -7.98
CA SER A 203 1.74 -10.19 -7.88
C SER A 203 0.80 -10.80 -6.84
N PRO A 204 0.47 -12.10 -6.92
CA PRO A 204 -0.33 -12.80 -5.92
C PRO A 204 0.11 -12.60 -4.47
N LYS A 205 1.42 -12.52 -4.21
CA LYS A 205 1.94 -12.29 -2.85
C LYS A 205 1.53 -10.94 -2.25
N GLN A 206 1.17 -9.98 -3.09
CA GLN A 206 0.78 -8.64 -2.68
C GLN A 206 -0.72 -8.59 -2.34
N TYR A 207 -1.56 -9.23 -3.15
CA TYR A 207 -3.02 -9.18 -2.98
C TYR A 207 -3.61 -10.42 -2.30
N VAL A 208 -2.81 -11.36 -1.82
CA VAL A 208 -3.25 -12.49 -0.99
C VAL A 208 -2.67 -12.32 0.42
N TRP A 209 -3.53 -12.41 1.44
CA TRP A 209 -3.15 -12.19 2.83
C TRP A 209 -3.52 -13.37 3.72
N GLU A 210 -2.55 -13.93 4.46
CA GLU A 210 -2.79 -15.03 5.39
C GLU A 210 -3.49 -14.52 6.66
N ILE A 211 -4.70 -15.03 6.92
CA ILE A 211 -5.51 -14.66 8.10
C ILE A 211 -5.40 -15.72 9.21
N GLU A 212 -5.21 -16.97 8.81
CA GLU A 212 -4.97 -18.11 9.69
C GLU A 212 -4.01 -19.05 8.96
N LYS A 213 -3.31 -19.93 9.69
CA LYS A 213 -2.35 -20.85 9.10
C LYS A 213 -2.96 -21.64 7.93
N GLY A 214 -2.49 -21.39 6.72
CA GLY A 214 -2.94 -22.03 5.48
C GLY A 214 -4.25 -21.47 4.88
N LYS A 215 -4.88 -20.47 5.51
CA LYS A 215 -6.05 -19.77 4.98
C LYS A 215 -5.70 -18.32 4.65
N CYS A 216 -5.97 -17.96 3.41
CA CYS A 216 -5.68 -16.64 2.90
C CYS A 216 -6.96 -15.96 2.44
N VAL A 217 -7.03 -14.64 2.57
CA VAL A 217 -8.09 -13.80 1.99
C VAL A 217 -7.55 -13.08 0.76
N LEU A 218 -8.37 -12.97 -0.28
CA LEU A 218 -8.06 -12.09 -1.41
C LEU A 218 -8.28 -10.63 -1.02
N LEU A 219 -7.30 -9.78 -1.28
CA LEU A 219 -7.37 -8.32 -1.15
C LEU A 219 -7.80 -7.66 -2.49
N ALA A 220 -8.56 -8.36 -3.31
CA ALA A 220 -9.17 -7.85 -4.53
C ALA A 220 -10.70 -7.89 -4.44
N ARG A 221 -11.38 -6.90 -5.02
CA ARG A 221 -12.85 -6.77 -5.04
C ARG A 221 -13.33 -6.36 -6.44
N GLY A 222 -14.58 -6.68 -6.76
CA GLY A 222 -15.27 -6.08 -7.91
C GLY A 222 -15.46 -4.58 -7.68
N ALA A 223 -15.49 -3.80 -8.77
CA ALA A 223 -15.59 -2.35 -8.69
C ALA A 223 -17.02 -1.85 -8.47
N GLU A 224 -18.04 -2.72 -8.59
CA GLU A 224 -19.46 -2.47 -8.29
C GLU A 224 -19.89 -1.02 -8.55
N GLY A 225 -19.94 -0.62 -9.83
CA GLY A 225 -20.13 0.78 -10.24
C GLY A 225 -18.91 1.43 -10.90
N GLY A 226 -17.92 0.62 -11.27
CA GLY A 226 -16.88 0.99 -12.25
C GLY A 226 -15.73 1.83 -11.71
N ARG A 227 -15.60 2.00 -10.39
CA ARG A 227 -14.46 2.73 -9.81
C ARG A 227 -13.32 1.79 -9.46
N ILE A 228 -12.24 1.91 -10.23
CA ILE A 228 -11.00 1.17 -10.01
C ILE A 228 -10.17 1.91 -8.95
N ARG A 229 -9.65 1.15 -8.00
CA ARG A 229 -8.88 1.66 -6.86
C ARG A 229 -7.74 0.70 -6.58
N MET A 230 -6.57 1.26 -6.35
CA MET A 230 -5.40 0.55 -5.85
C MET A 230 -5.30 0.82 -4.35
N GLY A 231 -5.70 -0.15 -3.54
CA GLY A 231 -5.42 -0.16 -2.11
C GLY A 231 -3.93 -0.27 -1.81
N TRP A 232 -3.57 -0.23 -0.52
CA TRP A 232 -2.17 -0.40 -0.12
C TRP A 232 -1.59 -1.76 -0.52
N ALA A 233 -2.43 -2.79 -0.76
CA ALA A 233 -1.96 -4.08 -1.26
C ALA A 233 -1.23 -3.95 -2.61
N ALA A 234 -1.63 -3.01 -3.47
CA ALA A 234 -0.97 -2.80 -4.76
C ALA A 234 0.51 -2.35 -4.62
N ILE A 235 0.82 -1.65 -3.52
CA ILE A 235 2.15 -1.09 -3.24
C ILE A 235 2.93 -1.88 -2.17
N ARG A 236 2.35 -2.93 -1.59
CA ARG A 236 3.06 -3.80 -0.65
C ARG A 236 4.21 -4.53 -1.35
N GLY A 237 5.34 -4.70 -0.69
CA GLY A 237 6.54 -5.35 -1.21
C GLY A 237 7.46 -4.42 -2.00
N ARG A 238 7.06 -3.17 -2.19
CA ARG A 238 7.83 -2.12 -2.85
C ARG A 238 7.81 -0.85 -2.00
N ARG A 239 8.75 0.03 -2.27
CA ARG A 239 8.73 1.37 -1.71
C ARG A 239 7.83 2.27 -2.54
N PHE A 240 6.99 3.01 -1.86
CA PHE A 240 6.21 4.10 -2.41
C PHE A 240 6.80 5.42 -1.93
N VAL A 241 7.09 6.32 -2.84
CA VAL A 241 7.72 7.61 -2.54
C VAL A 241 6.77 8.72 -2.94
N VAL A 242 6.63 9.73 -2.08
CA VAL A 242 5.99 11.00 -2.40
C VAL A 242 7.08 12.07 -2.36
N ASP A 243 7.34 12.70 -3.50
CA ASP A 243 8.23 13.85 -3.62
C ASP A 243 7.40 15.12 -3.44
N LEU A 244 7.65 15.82 -2.34
CA LEU A 244 6.90 16.99 -1.93
C LEU A 244 7.37 18.24 -2.67
N ASP A 245 8.61 18.26 -3.18
CA ASP A 245 9.17 19.40 -3.89
C ASP A 245 8.68 19.45 -5.34
N HIS A 246 8.59 18.27 -5.98
CA HIS A 246 8.16 18.14 -7.37
C HIS A 246 6.67 17.80 -7.51
N MET A 247 5.96 17.60 -6.40
CA MET A 247 4.55 17.18 -6.39
C MET A 247 4.34 15.95 -7.28
N SER A 248 5.16 14.92 -7.03
CA SER A 248 5.12 13.65 -7.76
C SER A 248 5.14 12.48 -6.79
N MET A 249 4.80 11.30 -7.30
CA MET A 249 4.89 10.06 -6.55
C MET A 249 5.57 9.00 -7.38
N ALA A 250 6.28 8.09 -6.72
CA ALA A 250 7.04 7.04 -7.36
C ALA A 250 6.68 5.67 -6.79
N LEU A 251 6.57 4.69 -7.69
CA LEU A 251 6.47 3.27 -7.34
C LEU A 251 7.76 2.59 -7.78
N LEU A 252 8.54 2.09 -6.82
CA LEU A 252 9.74 1.34 -7.16
C LEU A 252 9.33 -0.02 -7.74
N ARG A 253 10.00 -0.43 -8.83
CA ARG A 253 9.85 -1.77 -9.39
C ARG A 253 10.45 -2.80 -8.43
N ASN A 254 9.79 -3.97 -8.34
CA ASN A 254 10.27 -5.12 -7.58
C ASN A 254 11.48 -5.79 -8.24
#